data_AF-A0A3C0MZ79-F1
#
_entry.id   AF-A0A3C0MZ79-F1
#
_cell.length_a   1.000
_cell.length_b   1.000
_cell.length_c   1.000
_cell.angle_alpha   90.00
_cell.angle_beta   90.00
_cell.angle_gamma   90.00
#
_symmetry.space_group_name_H-M   'P 1'
#
loop_
_entity.id
_entity.type
_entity.pdbx_description
1 polymer ?
#
loop_
_entity_poly.entity_id
_entity_poly.type
_entity_poly.pdbx_seq_one_letter_code
_entity_poly.pdbx_strand_id
1 'polypeptide(L)'
;MYEPTKSETQELYLKIWLNFSVGHLSQEQLAKLFDCSVDTIANAIKWAAENRTKFDTPIYAEAAKEAVEARLRELKNDIIRVKESTPVNWNAVIGMNRLIQENEELLWKLQTVIQDKSLVTINNTTQVNQVLKAKDEIMEGMSDGERQQVISRIREVIGKQDNNQERSG
;
A
#
# COMPACT_ATOMS: atom_id res chain seq x y z
N MET A 1 27.34 -5.17 -10.20
CA MET A 1 26.69 -4.53 -9.03
C MET A 1 25.64 -3.58 -9.59
N TYR A 2 24.35 -3.86 -9.40
CA TYR A 2 23.27 -2.95 -9.81
C TYR A 2 23.15 -1.86 -8.73
N GLU A 3 23.18 -0.59 -9.14
CA GLU A 3 22.95 0.52 -8.21
C GLU A 3 21.57 0.37 -7.53
N PRO A 4 21.43 0.72 -6.24
CA PRO A 4 20.14 0.69 -5.58
C PRO A 4 19.18 1.65 -6.27
N THR A 5 18.07 1.13 -6.80
CA THR A 5 16.99 1.96 -7.35
C THR A 5 16.48 2.89 -6.25
N LYS A 6 16.34 4.19 -6.51
CA LYS A 6 15.80 5.17 -5.54
C LYS A 6 14.41 4.74 -5.05
N SER A 7 14.07 5.01 -3.78
CA SER A 7 12.79 4.62 -3.15
C SER A 7 11.56 5.02 -3.98
N GLU A 8 11.55 6.25 -4.51
CA GLU A 8 10.45 6.76 -5.36
C GLU A 8 10.27 5.93 -6.64
N THR A 9 11.37 5.45 -7.23
CA THR A 9 11.34 4.58 -8.42
C THR A 9 10.84 3.18 -8.08
N GLN A 10 11.14 2.69 -6.87
CA GLN A 10 10.65 1.40 -6.39
C GLN A 10 9.13 1.42 -6.21
N GLU A 11 8.58 2.46 -5.59
CA GLU A 11 7.13 2.65 -5.47
C GLU A 11 6.44 2.79 -6.83
N LEU A 12 7.06 3.51 -7.77
CA LEU A 12 6.53 3.63 -9.13
C LEU A 12 6.48 2.27 -9.84
N TYR A 13 7.52 1.44 -9.69
CA TYR A 13 7.55 0.09 -10.27
C TYR A 13 6.48 -0.80 -9.66
N LEU A 14 6.23 -0.66 -8.35
CA LEU A 14 5.13 -1.34 -7.70
C LEU A 14 3.76 -0.90 -8.26
N LYS A 15 3.55 0.40 -8.47
CA LYS A 15 2.33 0.91 -9.10
C LYS A 15 2.13 0.36 -10.52
N ILE A 16 3.19 0.32 -11.33
CA ILE A 16 3.15 -0.28 -12.67
C ILE A 16 2.74 -1.76 -12.58
N TRP A 17 3.35 -2.51 -11.68
CA TRP A 17 3.05 -3.93 -11.50
C TRP A 17 1.62 -4.21 -11.02
N LEU A 18 1.06 -3.36 -10.15
CA LEU A 18 -0.32 -3.49 -9.69
C LEU A 18 -1.33 -3.14 -10.79
N ASN A 19 -1.06 -2.12 -11.60
CA ASN A 19 -1.88 -1.83 -12.79
C ASN A 19 -1.81 -2.97 -13.83
N PHE A 20 -0.67 -3.66 -13.95
CA PHE A 20 -0.55 -4.86 -14.79
C PHE A 20 -1.31 -6.07 -14.22
N SER A 21 -1.05 -6.42 -12.96
CA SER A 21 -1.51 -7.68 -12.35
C SER A 21 -2.95 -7.64 -11.84
N VAL A 22 -3.38 -6.51 -11.27
CA VAL A 22 -4.72 -6.29 -10.73
C VAL A 22 -5.58 -5.51 -11.73
N GLY A 23 -5.00 -4.46 -12.31
CA GLY A 23 -5.71 -3.64 -13.30
C GLY A 23 -5.86 -4.31 -14.67
N HIS A 24 -5.11 -5.37 -14.95
CA HIS A 24 -5.08 -6.06 -16.25
C HIS A 24 -4.76 -5.14 -17.44
N LEU A 25 -4.02 -4.05 -17.21
CA LEU A 25 -3.54 -3.20 -18.30
C LEU A 25 -2.40 -3.92 -19.06
N SER A 26 -2.43 -3.81 -20.39
CA SER A 26 -1.32 -4.25 -21.25
C SER A 26 -0.08 -3.37 -21.05
N GLN A 27 1.10 -3.87 -21.44
CA GLN A 27 2.34 -3.10 -21.31
C GLN A 27 2.30 -1.82 -22.16
N GLU A 28 1.61 -1.83 -23.30
CA GLU A 28 1.41 -0.67 -24.16
C GLU A 28 0.50 0.38 -23.52
N GLN A 29 -0.55 -0.05 -22.81
CA GLN A 29 -1.42 0.88 -22.06
C GLN A 29 -0.66 1.49 -20.88
N LEU A 30 0.15 0.70 -20.19
CA LEU A 30 1.00 1.16 -19.08
C LEU A 30 2.06 2.14 -19.57
N ALA A 31 2.71 1.85 -20.71
CA ALA A 31 3.71 2.73 -21.31
C ALA A 31 3.12 4.12 -21.60
N LYS A 32 1.87 4.18 -22.09
CA LYS A 32 1.13 5.43 -22.28
C LYS A 32 0.75 6.10 -20.95
N LEU A 33 0.29 5.32 -19.97
CA LEU A 33 -0.16 5.85 -18.67
C LEU A 33 0.99 6.46 -17.85
N PHE A 34 2.17 5.86 -17.91
CA PHE A 34 3.35 6.28 -17.17
C PHE A 34 4.36 7.07 -18.01
N ASP A 35 3.99 7.44 -19.25
CA ASP A 35 4.80 8.20 -20.20
C ASP A 35 6.24 7.67 -20.34
N CYS A 36 6.37 6.38 -20.63
CA CYS A 36 7.66 5.71 -20.76
C CYS A 36 7.65 4.61 -21.82
N SER A 37 8.82 4.03 -22.09
CA SER A 37 8.95 2.96 -23.09
C SER A 37 8.35 1.64 -22.59
N VAL A 38 7.90 0.80 -23.51
CA VAL A 38 7.43 -0.56 -23.19
C VAL A 38 8.52 -1.39 -22.52
N ASP A 39 9.79 -1.22 -22.91
CA ASP A 39 10.93 -1.89 -22.27
C ASP A 39 11.09 -1.45 -20.80
N THR A 40 10.86 -0.16 -20.51
CA THR A 40 10.85 0.35 -19.13
C THR A 40 9.74 -0.30 -18.31
N ILE A 41 8.54 -0.45 -18.87
CA ILE A 41 7.43 -1.14 -18.23
C ILE A 41 7.75 -2.61 -17.97
N ALA A 42 8.28 -3.33 -18.97
CA ALA A 42 8.63 -4.75 -18.83
C ALA A 42 9.67 -4.96 -17.70
N ASN A 43 10.68 -4.10 -17.65
CA ASN A 43 11.69 -4.12 -16.59
C ASN A 43 11.09 -3.80 -15.21
N ALA A 44 10.19 -2.81 -15.12
CA ALA A 44 9.50 -2.46 -13.89
C ALA A 44 8.62 -3.62 -13.38
N ILE A 45 7.86 -4.27 -14.26
CA ILE A 45 7.03 -5.44 -13.93
C ILE A 45 7.89 -6.58 -13.38
N LYS A 46 9.01 -6.90 -14.07
CA LYS A 46 9.92 -7.96 -13.64
C LYS A 46 10.52 -7.65 -12.27
N TRP A 47 11.05 -6.45 -12.11
CA TRP A 47 11.67 -6.03 -10.85
C TRP A 47 10.67 -6.07 -9.69
N ALA A 48 9.46 -5.53 -9.89
CA ALA A 48 8.43 -5.51 -8.86
C ALA A 48 7.92 -6.92 -8.54
N ALA A 49 7.79 -7.81 -9.53
CA ALA A 49 7.45 -9.21 -9.27
C ALA A 49 8.47 -9.88 -8.34
N GLU A 50 9.76 -9.55 -8.45
CA GLU A 50 10.83 -10.12 -7.62
C GLU A 50 10.97 -9.44 -6.25
N ASN A 51 10.57 -8.17 -6.12
CA ASN A 51 10.84 -7.35 -4.94
C ASN A 51 9.59 -6.95 -4.15
N ARG A 52 8.40 -7.31 -4.62
CA ARG A 52 7.12 -6.88 -4.04
C ARG A 52 6.98 -7.17 -2.54
N THR A 53 7.50 -8.28 -2.05
CA THR A 53 7.36 -8.64 -0.63
C THR A 53 8.05 -7.68 0.34
N LYS A 54 8.87 -6.74 -0.15
CA LYS A 54 9.61 -5.77 0.65
C LYS A 54 8.84 -4.49 0.96
N PHE A 55 7.72 -4.21 0.29
CA PHE A 55 6.95 -2.99 0.57
C PHE A 55 5.90 -3.23 1.65
N ASP A 56 5.68 -2.18 2.44
CA ASP A 56 4.65 -2.19 3.46
C ASP A 56 3.25 -2.36 2.84
N THR A 57 2.41 -3.10 3.56
CA THR A 57 1.05 -3.42 3.11
C THR A 57 0.16 -2.20 2.76
N PRO A 58 0.28 -1.01 3.42
CA PRO A 58 -0.49 0.17 3.01
C PRO A 58 -0.14 0.67 1.61
N ILE A 59 1.13 0.64 1.23
CA ILE A 59 1.59 1.03 -0.12
C ILE A 59 0.99 0.08 -1.16
N TYR A 60 0.96 -1.22 -0.84
CA TYR A 60 0.26 -2.23 -1.63
C TYR A 60 -1.22 -1.95 -1.80
N ALA A 61 -1.91 -1.68 -0.69
CA ALA A 61 -3.35 -1.54 -0.69
C ALA A 61 -3.79 -0.30 -1.48
N GLU A 62 -3.10 0.83 -1.31
CA GLU A 62 -3.44 2.06 -2.03
C GLU A 62 -3.14 1.92 -3.54
N ALA A 63 -1.99 1.36 -3.91
CA ALA A 63 -1.67 1.15 -5.32
C ALA A 63 -2.57 0.09 -5.99
N ALA A 64 -3.04 -0.92 -5.24
CA ALA A 64 -4.01 -1.89 -5.73
C ALA A 64 -5.40 -1.24 -5.93
N LYS A 65 -5.80 -0.37 -5.00
CA LYS A 65 -7.03 0.42 -5.12
C LYS A 65 -7.00 1.31 -6.35
N GLU A 66 -5.93 2.07 -6.57
CA GLU A 66 -5.75 2.90 -7.78
C GLU A 66 -5.90 2.06 -9.06
N ALA A 67 -5.32 0.86 -9.11
CA ALA A 67 -5.42 -0.04 -10.25
C ALA A 67 -6.84 -0.56 -10.51
N VAL A 68 -7.58 -0.91 -9.46
CA VAL A 68 -8.99 -1.36 -9.57
C VAL A 68 -9.90 -0.20 -10.03
N GLU A 69 -9.69 1.01 -9.50
CA GLU A 69 -10.44 2.20 -9.92
C GLU A 69 -10.21 2.53 -11.40
N ALA A 70 -8.96 2.44 -11.87
CA ALA A 70 -8.63 2.59 -13.28
C ALA A 70 -9.31 1.53 -14.15
N ARG A 71 -9.28 0.26 -13.73
CA ARG A 71 -9.94 -0.83 -14.45
C ARG A 71 -11.46 -0.65 -14.53
N LEU A 72 -12.10 -0.23 -13.44
CA LEU A 72 -13.53 0.06 -13.41
C LEU A 72 -13.91 1.17 -14.39
N ARG A 73 -13.08 2.23 -14.48
CA ARG A 73 -13.29 3.31 -15.45
C ARG A 73 -13.26 2.78 -16.88
N GLU A 74 -12.27 1.96 -17.22
CA GLU A 74 -12.16 1.37 -18.56
C GLU A 74 -13.34 0.44 -18.87
N LEU A 75 -13.72 -0.44 -17.95
CA LEU A 75 -14.89 -1.32 -18.14
C LEU A 75 -16.19 -0.54 -18.35
N LYS A 76 -16.38 0.58 -17.62
CA LYS A 76 -17.54 1.47 -17.77
C LYS A 76 -17.52 2.25 -19.09
N ASN A 77 -16.35 2.55 -19.64
CA ASN A 77 -16.23 3.14 -20.97
C ASN A 77 -16.48 2.10 -22.07
N ASP A 78 -15.93 0.90 -21.92
CA ASP A 78 -16.05 -0.17 -22.91
C ASP A 78 -17.51 -0.66 -23.05
N ILE A 79 -18.25 -0.74 -21.95
CA ILE A 79 -19.67 -1.13 -22.03
C ILE A 79 -20.52 -0.11 -22.79
N ILE A 80 -20.19 1.18 -22.73
CA ILE A 80 -20.85 2.23 -23.52
C ILE A 80 -20.55 1.99 -25.00
N ARG A 81 -19.27 1.81 -25.37
CA ARG A 81 -18.85 1.53 -26.75
C ARG A 81 -19.52 0.29 -27.33
N VAL A 82 -19.65 -0.78 -26.55
CA VAL A 82 -20.34 -2.01 -27.00
C VAL A 82 -21.83 -1.75 -27.22
N LYS A 83 -22.49 -0.96 -26.36
CA LYS A 83 -23.90 -0.61 -26.53
C LYS A 83 -24.18 0.31 -27.72
N GLU A 84 -23.20 1.10 -28.13
CA GLU A 84 -23.26 1.94 -29.33
C GLU A 84 -23.00 1.16 -30.64
N SER A 85 -22.48 -0.07 -30.55
CA SER A 85 -22.27 -0.92 -31.72
C SER A 85 -23.57 -1.43 -32.33
N THR A 86 -23.61 -1.61 -33.67
CA THR A 86 -24.79 -2.12 -34.37
C THR A 86 -24.40 -3.29 -35.29
N PRO A 87 -24.92 -4.52 -35.07
CA PRO A 87 -25.83 -4.91 -33.99
C PRO A 87 -25.13 -4.96 -32.62
N VAL A 88 -25.87 -4.68 -31.54
CA VAL A 88 -25.35 -4.71 -30.17
C VAL A 88 -25.01 -6.16 -29.77
N ASN A 89 -23.79 -6.38 -29.28
CA ASN A 89 -23.39 -7.66 -28.69
C ASN A 89 -23.81 -7.76 -27.22
N TRP A 90 -25.02 -8.25 -26.95
CA TRP A 90 -25.56 -8.40 -25.60
C TRP A 90 -24.77 -9.37 -24.70
N ASN A 91 -24.14 -10.40 -25.26
CA ASN A 91 -23.29 -11.31 -24.50
C ASN A 91 -22.06 -10.58 -23.93
N ALA A 92 -21.45 -9.69 -24.72
CA ALA A 92 -20.36 -8.84 -24.26
C ALA A 92 -20.82 -7.86 -23.17
N VAL A 93 -22.01 -7.26 -23.31
CA VAL A 93 -22.60 -6.37 -22.29
C VAL A 93 -22.80 -7.09 -20.95
N ILE A 94 -23.36 -8.31 -20.97
CA ILE A 94 -23.57 -9.12 -19.77
C ILE A 94 -22.24 -9.48 -19.11
N GLY A 95 -21.26 -9.93 -19.90
CA GLY A 95 -19.93 -10.25 -19.40
C GLY A 95 -19.23 -9.05 -18.76
N MET A 96 -19.30 -7.88 -19.39
CA MET A 96 -18.73 -6.64 -18.84
C MET A 96 -19.41 -6.20 -17.56
N ASN A 97 -20.75 -6.27 -17.46
CA ASN A 97 -21.46 -5.95 -16.22
C ASN A 97 -21.03 -6.86 -15.05
N ARG A 98 -20.84 -8.16 -15.31
CA ARG A 98 -20.34 -9.08 -14.31
C ARG A 98 -18.93 -8.70 -13.84
N LEU A 99 -18.03 -8.39 -14.76
CA LEU A 99 -16.67 -7.94 -14.43
C LEU A 99 -16.68 -6.63 -13.62
N ILE A 100 -17.58 -5.70 -13.95
CA ILE A 100 -17.75 -4.46 -13.18
C ILE A 100 -18.15 -4.77 -11.74
N GLN A 101 -19.17 -5.63 -11.53
CA GLN A 101 -19.60 -6.02 -10.18
C GLN A 101 -18.47 -6.70 -9.38
N GLU A 102 -17.75 -7.63 -9.99
CA GLU A 102 -16.61 -8.32 -9.35
C GLU A 102 -15.51 -7.32 -8.95
N ASN A 103 -15.23 -6.30 -9.77
CA ASN A 103 -14.25 -5.27 -9.46
C ASN A 103 -14.75 -4.26 -8.41
N GLU A 104 -16.05 -3.92 -8.41
CA GLU A 104 -16.64 -3.07 -7.36
C GLU A 104 -16.59 -3.75 -5.99
N GLU A 105 -16.83 -5.07 -5.92
CA GLU A 105 -16.68 -5.85 -4.69
C GLU A 105 -15.22 -5.88 -4.21
N LEU A 106 -14.27 -6.06 -5.13
CA LEU A 106 -12.83 -6.03 -4.82
C LEU A 106 -12.42 -4.65 -4.29
N LEU A 107 -12.88 -3.57 -4.93
CA LEU A 107 -12.61 -2.21 -4.49
C LEU A 107 -13.14 -1.97 -3.07
N TRP A 108 -14.36 -2.43 -2.79
CA TRP A 108 -14.94 -2.32 -1.46
C TRP A 108 -14.10 -3.05 -0.40
N LYS A 109 -13.69 -4.30 -0.67
CA LYS A 109 -12.81 -5.06 0.23
C LYS A 109 -11.47 -4.36 0.48
N LEU A 110 -10.86 -3.79 -0.55
CA LEU A 110 -9.61 -3.03 -0.43
C LEU A 110 -9.81 -1.78 0.44
N GLN A 111 -10.90 -1.04 0.24
CA GLN A 111 -11.23 0.14 1.04
C GLN A 111 -11.42 -0.21 2.51
N THR A 112 -12.08 -1.34 2.83
CA THR A 112 -12.21 -1.82 4.23
C THR A 112 -10.84 -2.09 4.86
N VAL A 113 -9.94 -2.78 4.15
CA VAL A 113 -8.58 -3.07 4.66
C VAL A 113 -7.77 -1.78 4.92
N ILE A 114 -7.91 -0.77 4.07
CA ILE A 114 -7.27 0.53 4.24
C ILE A 114 -7.86 1.27 5.46
N GLN A 115 -9.19 1.28 5.59
CA GLN A 115 -9.89 1.96 6.67
C GLN A 115 -9.61 1.33 8.05
N ASP A 116 -9.67 0.00 8.16
CA ASP A 116 -9.38 -0.71 9.41
C ASP A 116 -7.96 -0.42 9.93
N LYS A 117 -6.98 -0.32 9.03
CA LYS A 117 -5.61 0.06 9.40
C LYS A 117 -5.49 1.51 9.82
N SER A 118 -6.26 2.42 9.21
CA SER A 118 -6.29 3.82 9.64
C SER A 118 -6.80 3.93 11.08
N LEU A 119 -7.84 3.15 11.44
CA LEU A 119 -8.38 3.10 12.80
C LEU A 119 -7.37 2.53 13.81
N VAL A 120 -6.64 1.46 13.46
CA VAL A 120 -5.56 0.91 14.31
C VAL A 120 -4.44 1.93 14.51
N THR A 121 -4.05 2.65 13.46
CA THR A 121 -2.97 3.65 13.53
C THR A 121 -3.38 4.86 14.37
N ILE A 122 -4.62 5.33 14.24
CA ILE A 122 -5.18 6.41 15.06
C ILE A 122 -5.24 6.01 16.54
N ASN A 123 -5.69 4.78 16.84
CA ASN A 123 -5.74 4.28 18.21
C ASN A 123 -4.35 4.16 18.83
N ASN A 124 -3.36 3.62 18.09
CA ASN A 124 -2.00 3.51 18.58
C ASN A 124 -1.35 4.87 18.79
N THR A 125 -1.55 5.82 17.87
CA THR A 125 -1.00 7.18 18.01
C THR A 125 -1.64 7.93 19.19
N THR A 126 -2.94 7.77 19.38
CA THR A 126 -3.67 8.38 20.50
C THR A 126 -3.22 7.79 21.84
N GLN A 127 -3.04 6.47 21.91
CA GLN A 127 -2.52 5.79 23.11
C GLN A 127 -1.06 6.18 23.39
N VAL A 128 -0.20 6.24 22.38
CA VAL A 128 1.20 6.69 22.54
C VAL A 128 1.25 8.13 23.02
N ASN A 129 0.43 9.03 22.46
CA ASN A 129 0.37 10.42 22.91
C ASN A 129 -0.18 10.56 24.34
N GLN A 130 -1.13 9.71 24.75
CA GLN A 130 -1.62 9.66 26.12
C GLN A 130 -0.55 9.13 27.10
N VAL A 131 0.21 8.11 26.71
CA VAL A 131 1.32 7.57 27.50
C VAL A 131 2.46 8.60 27.62
N LEU A 132 2.77 9.32 26.54
CA LEU A 132 3.77 10.39 26.56
C LEU A 132 3.33 11.56 27.45
N LYS A 133 2.07 12.01 27.35
CA LYS A 133 1.53 13.03 28.25
C LYS A 133 1.53 12.59 29.71
N ALA A 134 1.08 11.37 30.00
CA ALA A 134 1.10 10.84 31.36
C ALA A 134 2.54 10.73 31.90
N LYS A 135 3.50 10.35 31.06
CA LYS A 135 4.93 10.33 31.41
C LYS A 135 5.44 11.75 31.70
N ASP A 136 5.12 12.73 30.87
CA ASP A 136 5.58 14.11 31.05
C ASP A 136 4.98 14.75 32.30
N GLU A 137 3.69 14.54 32.57
CA GLU A 137 3.00 14.97 33.79
C GLU A 137 3.57 14.32 35.06
N ILE A 138 3.90 13.01 35.01
CA ILE A 138 4.57 12.31 36.12
C ILE A 138 6.00 12.86 36.32
N MET A 139 6.75 13.11 35.24
CA MET A 139 8.09 13.67 35.35
C MET A 139 8.06 15.09 35.90
N GLU A 140 7.10 15.94 35.52
CA GLU A 140 6.98 17.31 36.05
C GLU A 140 6.81 17.35 37.58
N GLY A 141 6.16 16.35 38.18
CA GLY A 141 6.01 16.21 39.63
C GLY A 141 7.19 15.57 40.37
N MET A 142 8.20 15.05 39.66
CA MET A 142 9.36 14.35 40.25
C MET A 142 10.55 15.28 40.46
N SER A 143 11.27 15.06 41.56
CA SER A 143 12.55 15.72 41.82
C SER A 143 13.63 15.25 40.82
N ASP A 144 14.66 16.07 40.58
CA ASP A 144 15.70 15.78 39.59
C ASP A 144 16.41 14.43 39.80
N GLY A 145 16.55 14.01 41.07
CA GLY A 145 17.13 12.71 41.42
C GLY A 145 16.23 11.52 41.05
N GLU A 146 14.91 11.68 41.16
CA GLU A 146 13.93 10.65 40.79
C GLU A 146 13.81 10.52 39.27
N ARG A 147 13.85 11.65 38.53
CA ARG A 147 13.88 11.64 37.06
C ARG A 147 15.11 10.90 36.53
N GLN A 148 16.28 11.12 37.11
CA GLN A 148 17.52 10.45 36.70
C GLN A 148 17.47 8.93 36.96
N GLN A 149 16.86 8.49 38.06
CA GLN A 149 16.66 7.05 38.32
C GLN A 149 15.70 6.38 37.32
N VAL A 150 14.61 7.04 36.96
CA VAL A 150 13.64 6.51 35.98
C VAL A 150 14.30 6.39 34.60
N ILE A 151 15.03 7.42 34.15
CA ILE A 151 15.75 7.39 32.87
C ILE A 151 16.82 6.29 32.85
N SER A 152 17.55 6.11 33.96
CA SER A 152 18.54 5.04 34.13
C SER A 152 17.91 3.65 33.99
N ARG A 153 16.79 3.39 34.68
CA ARG A 153 16.06 2.12 34.59
C ARG A 153 15.50 1.84 33.20
N ILE A 154 14.96 2.86 32.51
CA ILE A 154 14.46 2.70 31.13
C ILE A 154 15.61 2.31 30.19
N ARG A 155 16.78 2.94 30.30
CA ARG A 155 17.97 2.56 29.51
C ARG A 155 18.44 1.13 29.83
N GLU A 156 18.40 0.73 31.09
CA GLU A 156 18.79 -0.62 31.50
C GLU A 156 17.84 -1.70 30.97
N VAL A 157 16.53 -1.40 30.89
CA VAL A 157 15.52 -2.30 30.33
C VAL A 157 15.63 -2.39 28.81
N ILE A 158 15.83 -1.27 28.11
CA ILE A 158 16.03 -1.25 26.64
C ILE A 158 17.32 -2.00 26.26
N GLY A 159 18.43 -1.75 26.97
CA GLY A 159 19.70 -2.45 26.73
C GLY A 159 19.66 -3.96 27.01
N LYS A 160 18.69 -4.45 27.79
CA LYS A 160 18.44 -5.89 28.00
C LYS A 160 17.58 -6.51 26.90
N GLN A 161 16.76 -5.72 26.20
CA GLN A 161 15.98 -6.21 25.05
C GLN A 161 16.87 -6.42 23.81
N ASP A 162 17.81 -5.53 23.53
CA ASP A 162 18.75 -5.68 22.40
C ASP A 162 19.66 -6.92 22.57
N ASN A 163 20.11 -7.21 23.81
CA ASN A 163 20.94 -8.38 24.10
C ASN A 163 20.20 -9.74 23.99
N ASN A 164 18.87 -9.75 24.05
CA ASN A 164 18.08 -10.98 23.90
C ASN A 164 17.73 -11.30 22.44
N GLN A 165 17.75 -10.31 21.54
CA GLN A 165 17.63 -10.55 20.09
C GLN A 165 18.90 -11.15 19.49
N GLU A 166 20.09 -10.78 19.97
CA GLU A 166 21.37 -11.36 19.49
C GLU A 166 21.60 -12.82 19.94
N ARG A 167 20.88 -13.31 20.95
CA ARG A 167 21.05 -14.67 21.49
C ARG A 167 20.09 -15.72 20.92
N SER A 168 19.18 -15.33 20.03
CA SER A 168 18.18 -16.22 19.43
C SER A 168 18.38 -16.45 17.93
N GLY A 169 19.54 -16.06 17.38
CA GLY A 169 19.96 -16.32 15.99
C GLY A 169 20.72 -17.63 15.84
#